data_AF-A0A2S8XVE8-F1
#
_entry.id   AF-A0A2S8XVE8-F1
#
_cell.length_a   1.000
_cell.length_b   1.000
_cell.length_c   1.000
_cell.angle_alpha   90.00
_cell.angle_beta   90.00
_cell.angle_gamma   90.00
#
_symmetry.space_group_name_H-M   'P 1'
#
loop_
_entity.id
_entity.type
_entity.pdbx_description
1 polymer ?
#
loop_
_entity_poly.entity_id
_entity_poly.type
_entity_poly.pdbx_seq_one_letter_code
_entity_poly.pdbx_strand_id
1 'polypeptide(L)'
;MSLAQPLPAFSKQQCVTGLRAAVAILDKWEASSEQACRILRISRSTYTRARQRDPAWTVALDADQMQRISFVLNIHAALRLVFDNPQNVYGFVALANHNEFFNGRSPLEIMAQGDMISLYETYRRIDVLRGGLW
;
A
#
# COMPACT_ATOMS: atom_id res chain seq x y z
N MET A 1 -34.92 2.34 -17.31
CA MET A 1 -33.84 3.07 -16.62
C MET A 1 -33.23 2.13 -15.60
N SER A 2 -32.04 1.57 -15.86
CA SER A 2 -31.38 0.68 -14.90
C SER A 2 -30.75 1.53 -13.80
N LEU A 3 -31.19 1.36 -12.55
CA LEU A 3 -30.49 1.93 -11.40
C LEU A 3 -29.08 1.33 -11.38
N ALA A 4 -28.05 2.18 -11.33
CA ALA A 4 -26.70 1.73 -11.09
C ALA A 4 -26.69 0.98 -9.75
N GLN A 5 -26.44 -0.33 -9.78
CA GLN A 5 -26.26 -1.07 -8.54
C GLN A 5 -25.04 -0.47 -7.81
N PRO A 6 -25.15 -0.15 -6.51
CA PRO A 6 -23.99 0.25 -5.76
C PRO A 6 -22.95 -0.86 -5.83
N LEU A 7 -21.69 -0.48 -6.07
CA LEU A 7 -20.57 -1.43 -6.05
C LEU A 7 -20.66 -2.27 -4.77
N PRO A 8 -20.48 -3.61 -4.85
CA PRO A 8 -20.62 -4.46 -3.69
C PRO A 8 -19.64 -3.99 -2.60
N ALA A 9 -20.18 -3.69 -1.42
CA ALA A 9 -19.38 -3.31 -0.27
C ALA A 9 -18.45 -4.47 0.12
N PHE A 10 -17.20 -4.15 0.45
CA PHE A 10 -16.25 -5.16 0.92
C PHE A 10 -16.73 -5.79 2.24
N SER A 11 -16.63 -7.11 2.35
CA SER A 11 -16.95 -7.80 3.60
C SER A 11 -15.98 -7.42 4.72
N LYS A 12 -16.45 -7.49 5.98
CA LYS A 12 -15.60 -7.24 7.15
C LYS A 12 -14.32 -8.11 7.14
N GLN A 13 -14.44 -9.36 6.69
CA GLN A 13 -13.31 -10.27 6.58
C GLN A 13 -12.29 -9.80 5.53
N GLN A 14 -12.74 -9.32 4.37
CA GLN A 14 -11.87 -8.74 3.34
C GLN A 14 -11.15 -7.49 3.87
N CYS A 15 -11.86 -6.60 4.57
CA CYS A 15 -11.28 -5.41 5.17
C CYS A 15 -10.17 -5.75 6.18
N VAL A 16 -10.44 -6.67 7.11
CA VAL A 16 -9.46 -7.08 8.12
C VAL A 16 -8.25 -7.76 7.48
N THR A 17 -8.48 -8.67 6.54
CA THR A 17 -7.40 -9.44 5.89
C THR A 17 -6.52 -8.54 5.04
N GLY A 18 -7.13 -7.69 4.19
CA GLY A 18 -6.41 -6.75 3.34
C GLY A 18 -5.61 -5.75 4.14
N LEU A 19 -6.20 -5.17 5.19
CA LEU A 19 -5.51 -4.22 6.05
C LEU A 19 -4.31 -4.84 6.77
N ARG A 20 -4.48 -6.04 7.34
CA ARG A 20 -3.37 -6.77 7.99
C ARG A 20 -2.23 -7.05 7.02
N ALA A 21 -2.54 -7.46 5.80
CA ALA A 21 -1.54 -7.73 4.78
C ALA A 21 -0.79 -6.44 4.39
N ALA A 22 -1.50 -5.34 4.13
CA ALA A 22 -0.88 -4.06 3.80
C ALA A 22 -0.02 -3.52 4.94
N VAL A 23 -0.49 -3.58 6.19
CA VAL A 23 0.30 -3.18 7.37
C VAL A 23 1.55 -4.04 7.52
N ALA A 24 1.46 -5.37 7.33
CA ALA A 24 2.62 -6.24 7.41
C ALA A 24 3.67 -5.96 6.31
N ILE A 25 3.23 -5.55 5.11
CA ILE A 25 4.13 -5.15 4.03
C ILE A 25 4.81 -3.82 4.38
N LEU A 26 4.05 -2.82 4.82
CA LEU A 26 4.59 -1.52 5.23
C LEU A 26 5.59 -1.65 6.37
N ASP A 27 5.32 -2.52 7.35
CA ASP A 27 6.27 -2.83 8.43
C ASP A 27 7.58 -3.43 7.87
N LYS A 28 7.51 -4.30 6.86
CA LYS A 28 8.71 -4.87 6.20
C LYS A 28 9.45 -3.88 5.30
N TRP A 29 8.76 -2.86 4.81
CA TRP A 29 9.35 -1.71 4.13
C TRP A 29 9.88 -0.65 5.09
N GLU A 30 9.89 -0.96 6.39
CA GLU A 30 10.37 -0.07 7.46
C GLU A 30 9.61 1.26 7.55
N ALA A 31 8.35 1.28 7.07
CA ALA A 31 7.49 2.44 7.19
C ALA A 31 7.23 2.75 8.67
N SER A 32 7.40 4.01 9.05
CA SER A 32 6.99 4.47 10.37
C SER A 32 5.47 4.32 10.51
N SER A 33 4.99 4.17 11.74
CA SER A 33 3.55 4.12 12.00
C SER A 33 2.79 5.34 11.46
N GLU A 34 3.45 6.50 11.41
CA GLU A 34 2.87 7.71 10.83
C GLU A 34 2.78 7.61 9.31
N GLN A 35 3.84 7.17 8.64
CA GLN A 35 3.83 6.94 7.19
C GLN A 35 2.75 5.92 6.83
N ALA A 36 2.68 4.79 7.54
CA ALA A 36 1.67 3.76 7.28
C ALA A 36 0.23 4.29 7.45
N CYS A 37 -0.02 5.09 8.49
CA CYS A 37 -1.33 5.70 8.71
C CYS A 37 -1.70 6.69 7.59
N ARG A 38 -0.75 7.50 7.13
CA ARG A 38 -0.95 8.44 6.01
C ARG A 38 -1.21 7.71 4.69
N ILE A 39 -0.40 6.71 4.35
CA ILE A 39 -0.52 5.91 3.12
C ILE A 39 -1.89 5.24 3.05
N LEU A 40 -2.32 4.59 4.14
CA LEU A 40 -3.56 3.82 4.18
C LEU A 40 -4.80 4.65 4.55
N ARG A 41 -4.63 5.94 4.90
CA ARG A 41 -5.67 6.82 5.45
C ARG A 41 -6.44 6.15 6.61
N ILE A 42 -5.70 5.68 7.60
CA ILE A 42 -6.25 5.05 8.81
C ILE A 42 -5.76 5.76 10.08
N SER A 43 -6.50 5.60 11.17
CA SER A 43 -6.05 6.08 12.48
C SER A 43 -4.91 5.22 13.04
N ARG A 44 -4.10 5.81 13.94
CA ARG A 44 -3.08 5.06 14.68
C ARG A 44 -3.68 3.91 15.50
N SER A 45 -4.89 4.07 16.05
CA SER A 45 -5.59 2.98 16.75
C SER A 45 -5.92 1.80 15.83
N THR A 46 -6.36 2.08 14.60
CA THR A 46 -6.64 1.06 13.58
C THR A 46 -5.37 0.33 13.17
N TYR A 47 -4.28 1.08 12.94
CA TYR A 47 -2.95 0.51 12.66
C TYR A 47 -2.48 -0.41 13.79
N THR A 48 -2.53 0.04 15.06
CA THR A 48 -2.13 -0.77 16.22
C THR A 48 -2.96 -2.05 16.35
N ARG A 49 -4.29 -1.97 16.21
CA ARG A 49 -5.16 -3.16 16.28
C ARG A 49 -4.92 -4.14 15.12
N ALA A 50 -4.63 -3.63 13.92
CA ALA A 50 -4.26 -4.49 12.79
C ALA A 50 -3.00 -5.33 13.09
N ARG A 51 -2.00 -4.74 13.77
CA ARG A 51 -0.75 -5.41 14.15
C ARG A 51 -0.91 -6.45 15.25
N GLN A 52 -1.87 -6.26 16.16
CA GLN A 52 -2.15 -7.21 17.26
C GLN A 52 -2.68 -8.55 16.77
N ARG A 53 -3.23 -8.61 15.55
CA ARG A 53 -3.76 -9.84 14.92
C ARG A 53 -4.83 -10.58 15.75
N ASP A 54 -5.57 -9.87 16.60
CA ASP A 54 -6.71 -10.41 17.36
C ASP A 54 -7.77 -11.02 16.43
N PRO A 55 -8.06 -12.33 16.50
CA PRO A 55 -9.04 -12.99 15.62
C PRO A 55 -10.46 -12.40 15.69
N ALA A 56 -10.84 -11.81 16.82
CA ALA A 56 -12.18 -11.23 17.02
C ALA A 56 -12.30 -9.78 16.48
N TRP A 57 -11.17 -9.14 16.16
CA TRP A 57 -11.19 -7.75 15.72
C TRP A 57 -11.78 -7.60 14.31
N THR A 58 -12.67 -6.62 14.16
CA THR A 58 -13.27 -6.24 12.88
C THR A 58 -13.05 -4.76 12.59
N VAL A 59 -13.01 -4.42 11.30
CA VAL A 59 -12.93 -3.05 10.81
C VAL A 59 -13.80 -2.91 9.56
N ALA A 60 -14.48 -1.78 9.42
CA ALA A 60 -15.12 -1.38 8.18
C ALA A 60 -14.21 -0.35 7.50
N LEU A 61 -13.94 -0.56 6.21
CA LEU A 61 -13.11 0.32 5.41
C LEU A 61 -13.93 0.82 4.22
N ASP A 62 -13.74 2.07 3.86
CA ASP A 62 -14.37 2.63 2.67
C ASP A 62 -13.59 2.23 1.39
N ALA A 63 -14.15 2.61 0.24
CA ALA A 63 -13.57 2.25 -1.06
C ALA A 63 -12.16 2.84 -1.27
N ASP A 64 -11.90 4.06 -0.78
CA ASP A 64 -10.59 4.71 -0.92
C ASP A 64 -9.53 4.01 -0.05
N GLN A 65 -9.87 3.61 1.18
CA GLN A 65 -8.98 2.81 2.02
C GLN A 65 -8.67 1.45 1.40
N MET A 66 -9.68 0.78 0.83
CA MET A 66 -9.49 -0.51 0.15
C MET A 66 -8.66 -0.36 -1.13
N GLN A 67 -8.79 0.75 -1.85
CA GLN A 67 -7.95 1.06 -3.01
C GLN A 67 -6.50 1.32 -2.60
N ARG A 68 -6.25 2.05 -1.50
CA ARG A 68 -4.90 2.25 -0.95
C ARG A 68 -4.24 0.93 -0.54
N ILE A 69 -5.00 0.05 0.11
CA ILE A 69 -4.56 -1.31 0.42
C ILE A 69 -4.18 -2.05 -0.86
N SER A 70 -5.02 -2.01 -1.89
CA SER A 70 -4.75 -2.64 -3.19
C SER A 70 -3.43 -2.15 -3.79
N PHE A 71 -3.15 -0.84 -3.77
CA PHE A 71 -1.88 -0.32 -4.28
C PHE A 71 -0.66 -0.82 -3.51
N VAL A 72 -0.72 -0.87 -2.17
CA VAL A 72 0.39 -1.43 -1.37
C VAL A 72 0.63 -2.90 -1.71
N LEU A 73 -0.43 -3.69 -1.84
CA LEU A 73 -0.34 -5.11 -2.23
C LEU A 73 0.27 -5.27 -3.63
N ASN A 74 -0.18 -4.46 -4.60
CA ASN A 74 0.28 -4.54 -5.99
C ASN A 74 1.71 -4.05 -6.17
N ILE A 75 2.13 -3.01 -5.45
CA ILE A 75 3.55 -2.60 -5.40
C ILE A 75 4.41 -3.76 -4.89
N HIS A 76 4.02 -4.39 -3.78
CA HIS A 76 4.77 -5.54 -3.27
C HIS A 76 4.80 -6.72 -4.26
N ALA A 77 3.68 -7.00 -4.93
CA ALA A 77 3.61 -8.03 -5.96
C ALA A 77 4.53 -7.71 -7.15
N ALA A 78 4.55 -6.47 -7.63
CA ALA A 78 5.44 -6.03 -8.69
C ALA A 78 6.92 -6.18 -8.31
N LEU A 79 7.30 -5.74 -7.11
CA LEU A 79 8.69 -5.86 -6.64
C LEU A 79 9.16 -7.31 -6.53
N ARG A 80 8.28 -8.24 -6.12
CA ARG A 80 8.59 -9.69 -6.07
C ARG A 80 8.78 -10.33 -7.44
N LEU A 81 8.29 -9.70 -8.51
CA LEU A 81 8.50 -10.17 -9.87
C LEU A 81 9.74 -9.54 -10.50
N VAL A 82 10.11 -8.34 -10.05
CA VAL A 82 11.28 -7.61 -10.55
C VAL A 82 12.58 -8.10 -9.87
N PHE A 83 12.51 -8.48 -8.59
CA PHE A 83 13.69 -8.84 -7.82
C PHE A 83 13.65 -10.28 -7.31
N ASP A 84 14.70 -11.04 -7.61
CA ASP A 84 14.92 -12.36 -7.00
C ASP A 84 15.44 -12.27 -5.56
N ASN A 85 16.19 -11.21 -5.23
CA ASN A 85 16.73 -11.00 -3.88
C ASN A 85 15.64 -10.43 -2.94
N PRO A 86 15.26 -11.13 -1.87
CA PRO A 86 14.28 -10.63 -0.91
C PRO A 86 14.65 -9.30 -0.25
N GLN A 87 15.95 -9.01 -0.09
CA GLN A 87 16.40 -7.73 0.46
C GLN A 87 16.01 -6.57 -0.47
N ASN A 88 16.05 -6.76 -1.79
CA ASN A 88 15.64 -5.73 -2.75
C ASN A 88 14.12 -5.58 -2.77
N VAL A 89 13.36 -6.67 -2.63
CA VAL A 89 11.89 -6.63 -2.55
C VAL A 89 11.40 -5.74 -1.39
N TYR A 90 12.10 -5.79 -0.26
CA TYR A 90 11.73 -5.04 0.93
C TYR A 90 12.44 -3.69 1.06
N GLY A 91 13.68 -3.58 0.59
CA GLY A 91 14.48 -2.37 0.69
C GLY A 91 14.21 -1.33 -0.40
N PHE A 92 13.80 -1.73 -1.60
CA PHE A 92 13.73 -0.82 -2.76
C PHE A 92 12.89 0.44 -2.50
N VAL A 93 11.75 0.31 -1.83
CA VAL A 93 10.85 1.45 -1.61
C VAL A 93 11.39 2.47 -0.60
N ALA A 94 12.38 2.09 0.22
CA ALA A 94 13.02 2.97 1.20
C ALA A 94 14.27 3.66 0.61
N LEU A 95 14.78 3.21 -0.53
CA LEU A 95 15.95 3.80 -1.17
C LEU A 95 15.58 5.08 -1.92
N ALA A 96 16.47 6.09 -1.83
CA ALA A 96 16.37 7.31 -2.62
C ALA A 96 16.32 6.97 -4.11
N ASN A 97 15.33 7.51 -4.82
CA ASN A 97 15.16 7.29 -6.24
C ASN A 97 15.35 8.62 -6.99
N HIS A 98 16.30 8.63 -7.92
CA HIS A 98 16.70 9.83 -8.66
C HIS A 98 16.01 9.96 -10.02
N ASN A 99 15.08 9.06 -10.36
CA ASN A 99 14.21 9.26 -11.52
C ASN A 99 13.38 10.53 -11.31
N GLU A 100 13.06 11.22 -12.41
CA GLU A 100 12.48 12.58 -12.43
C GLU A 100 11.30 12.77 -11.47
N PHE A 101 10.39 11.80 -11.39
CA PHE A 101 9.22 11.86 -10.50
C PHE A 101 9.56 11.82 -9.01
N PHE A 102 10.53 10.99 -8.64
CA PHE A 102 10.92 10.81 -7.25
C PHE A 102 11.83 11.96 -6.78
N ASN A 103 12.63 12.52 -7.69
CA ASN A 103 13.48 13.70 -7.48
C ASN A 103 14.33 13.58 -6.20
N GLY A 104 14.99 12.42 -6.05
CA GLY A 104 15.85 12.10 -4.90
C GLY A 104 15.10 11.57 -3.67
N ARG A 105 13.77 11.62 -3.63
CA ARG A 105 12.97 10.99 -2.57
C ARG A 105 12.80 9.50 -2.82
N SER A 106 12.60 8.74 -1.77
CA SER A 106 12.23 7.34 -1.87
C SER A 106 10.76 7.17 -2.28
N PRO A 107 10.39 6.04 -2.92
CA PRO A 107 8.99 5.71 -3.15
C PRO A 107 8.12 5.77 -1.89
N LEU A 108 8.65 5.33 -0.75
CA LEU A 108 7.97 5.38 0.53
C LEU A 108 7.66 6.81 0.99
N GLU A 109 8.61 7.74 0.84
CA GLU A 109 8.39 9.16 1.15
C GLU A 109 7.33 9.79 0.25
N ILE A 110 7.28 9.42 -1.03
CA ILE A 110 6.24 9.88 -1.95
C ILE A 110 4.86 9.38 -1.48
N MET A 111 4.71 8.07 -1.26
CA MET A 111 3.45 7.50 -0.79
C MET A 111 3.00 8.10 0.54
N ALA A 112 3.95 8.42 1.44
CA ALA A 112 3.68 8.98 2.76
C ALA A 112 3.21 10.45 2.76
N GLN A 113 3.17 11.12 1.60
CA GLN A 113 2.47 12.40 1.44
C GLN A 113 0.96 12.24 1.70
N GLY A 114 0.42 11.04 1.48
CA GLY A 114 -0.93 10.64 1.90
C GLY A 114 -2.03 10.91 0.86
N ASP A 115 -1.75 11.67 -0.19
CA ASP A 115 -2.69 11.83 -1.31
C ASP A 115 -2.70 10.57 -2.20
N MET A 116 -3.85 10.31 -2.83
CA MET A 116 -4.04 9.12 -3.67
C MET A 116 -3.19 9.17 -4.94
N ILE A 117 -2.92 10.36 -5.48
CA ILE A 117 -2.19 10.53 -6.74
C ILE A 117 -0.74 10.08 -6.55
N SER A 118 -0.08 10.52 -5.48
CA SER A 118 1.28 10.09 -5.11
C SER A 118 1.38 8.57 -4.96
N LEU A 119 0.40 7.93 -4.32
CA LEU A 119 0.37 6.48 -4.16
C LEU A 119 0.19 5.75 -5.50
N TYR A 120 -0.77 6.20 -6.32
CA TYR A 120 -1.03 5.64 -7.64
C TYR A 120 0.16 5.80 -8.60
N GLU A 121 0.74 7.00 -8.67
CA GLU A 121 1.87 7.29 -9.55
C GLU A 121 3.15 6.55 -9.13
N THR A 122 3.31 6.28 -7.83
CA THR A 122 4.35 5.37 -7.32
C THR A 122 4.10 3.93 -7.77
N TYR A 123 2.87 3.43 -7.60
CA TYR A 123 2.48 2.10 -8.10
C TYR A 123 2.74 1.95 -9.59
N ARG A 124 2.24 2.88 -10.41
CA ARG A 124 2.36 2.85 -11.87
C ARG A 124 3.82 2.74 -12.31
N ARG A 125 4.72 3.51 -11.70
CA ARG A 125 6.15 3.49 -12.03
C ARG A 125 6.83 2.19 -11.65
N ILE A 126 6.48 1.63 -10.49
CA ILE A 126 7.02 0.34 -10.05
C ILE A 126 6.48 -0.80 -10.91
N ASP A 127 5.20 -0.75 -11.31
CA ASP A 127 4.59 -1.78 -12.15
C ASP A 127 5.20 -1.82 -13.56
N VAL A 128 5.56 -0.66 -14.12
CA VAL A 128 6.28 -0.56 -15.41
C VAL A 128 7.62 -1.32 -15.39
N LEU A 129 8.29 -1.41 -14.24
CA LEU A 129 9.54 -2.18 -14.10
C LEU A 129 9.37 -3.65 -14.48
N ARG A 130 8.16 -4.21 -14.34
CA ARG A 130 7.86 -5.60 -14.72
C ARG A 130 7.94 -5.82 -16.22
N GLY A 131 7.73 -4.78 -17.02
CA GLY A 131 7.79 -4.83 -18.48
C GLY A 131 9.19 -4.64 -19.06
N GLY A 132 10.22 -4.44 -18.23
CA GLY A 132 11.59 -4.18 -18.69
C GLY A 132 11.79 -2.79 -19.33
N LEU A 133 10.82 -1.88 -19.18
CA LEU A 133 10.87 -0.53 -19.74
C LEU A 133 11.45 0.41 -18.68
N TRP A 134 12.65 0.91 -18.94
CA TRP A 134 13.30 2.04 -18.26
C TRP A 134 13.48 3.18 -19.25
#